data_AF-A0A5P0ZWT6-F1
#
_entry.id   AF-A0A5P0ZWT6-F1
#
_cell.length_a   1.000
_cell.length_b   1.000
_cell.length_c   1.000
_cell.angle_alpha   90.00
_cell.angle_beta   90.00
_cell.angle_gamma   90.00
#
_symmetry.space_group_name_H-M   'P 1'
#
loop_
_entity.id
_entity.type
_entity.pdbx_description
1 polymer ?
#
loop_
_entity_poly.entity_id
_entity_poly.type
_entity_poly.pdbx_seq_one_letter_code
_entity_poly.pdbx_strand_id
1 'polypeptide(L)'
;MINLKSKNGQKLMASGNWLWSLFTINFSFFILNFSLILTAIVLFNLKLSVMFYMMLFILWLMFSVFTMPGLTASFATVQEWQVNGSVSFFKYFFKKWFDFQKNYRINFGLGLVASIFIVLNKITFGNTQWHTVVLTFTFVYFMVLVATNFQLATHKFNNILTLLVSKPLPIIVSVIVFLILILMNFVLQLAFLSAVCSVSLATYISYRLLGGQIAKKD
;
A
#
# COMPACT_ATOMS: atom_id res chain seq x y z
N MET A 1 -5.60 39.02 -2.98
CA MET A 1 -4.26 38.38 -3.03
C MET A 1 -3.97 37.75 -1.69
N ILE A 2 -3.77 36.43 -1.61
CA ILE A 2 -3.42 35.75 -0.37
C ILE A 2 -1.96 36.07 -0.05
N ASN A 3 -1.68 36.69 1.09
CA ASN A 3 -0.32 36.97 1.52
C ASN A 3 0.33 35.69 2.06
N LEU A 4 1.11 35.03 1.21
CA LEU A 4 1.80 33.76 1.46
C LEU A 4 2.89 33.86 2.55
N LYS A 5 3.30 35.08 2.93
CA LYS A 5 4.24 35.33 4.04
C LYS A 5 3.55 35.46 5.41
N SER A 6 2.22 35.51 5.47
CA SER A 6 1.48 35.53 6.74
C SER A 6 1.47 34.15 7.39
N LYS A 7 1.30 34.08 8.73
CA LYS A 7 1.16 32.81 9.48
C LYS A 7 0.08 31.89 8.90
N ASN A 8 -1.00 32.47 8.37
CA ASN A 8 -2.08 31.72 7.71
C ASN A 8 -1.72 31.31 6.27
N GLY A 9 -1.00 32.16 5.53
CA GLY A 9 -0.47 31.83 4.21
C GLY A 9 0.55 30.69 4.23
N GLN A 10 1.45 30.68 5.23
CA GLN A 10 2.40 29.59 5.45
C GLN A 10 1.72 28.28 5.84
N LYS A 11 0.68 28.33 6.69
CA LYS A 11 -0.15 27.16 7.00
C LYS A 11 -0.85 26.59 5.77
N LEU A 12 -1.36 27.47 4.90
CA LEU A 12 -2.06 27.09 3.67
C LEU A 12 -1.10 26.53 2.60
N MET A 13 0.12 27.06 2.52
CA MET A 13 1.18 26.45 1.70
C MET A 13 1.61 25.09 2.24
N ALA A 14 1.75 24.94 3.55
CA ALA A 14 2.11 23.68 4.17
C ALA A 14 1.03 22.60 3.95
N SER A 15 -0.25 22.95 4.08
CA SER A 15 -1.36 22.01 3.81
C SER A 15 -1.47 21.68 2.32
N GLY A 16 -1.26 22.66 1.43
CA GLY A 16 -1.21 22.44 -0.02
C GLY A 16 -0.07 21.49 -0.43
N ASN A 17 1.14 21.73 0.07
CA ASN A 17 2.28 20.85 -0.17
C ASN A 17 2.06 19.44 0.38
N TRP A 18 1.41 19.33 1.55
CA TRP A 18 1.08 18.05 2.16
C TRP A 18 0.11 17.25 1.29
N LEU A 19 -0.97 17.89 0.82
CA LEU A 19 -1.97 17.27 -0.04
C LEU A 19 -1.38 16.89 -1.41
N TRP A 20 -0.52 17.75 -1.98
CA TRP A 20 0.17 17.49 -3.24
C TRP A 20 1.14 16.30 -3.16
N SER A 21 1.82 16.14 -2.02
CA SER A 21 2.72 15.01 -1.78
C SER A 21 1.95 13.70 -1.75
N LEU A 22 0.85 13.65 -0.98
CA LEU A 22 -0.04 12.48 -0.95
C LEU A 22 -0.61 12.16 -2.33
N PHE A 23 -1.03 13.18 -3.07
CA PHE A 23 -1.55 13.04 -4.43
C PHE A 23 -0.50 12.37 -5.34
N THR A 24 0.72 12.91 -5.34
CA THR A 24 1.77 12.48 -6.26
C THR A 24 2.21 11.04 -6.01
N ILE A 25 2.38 10.65 -4.74
CA ILE A 25 2.77 9.29 -4.36
C ILE A 25 1.71 8.29 -4.82
N ASN A 26 0.45 8.60 -4.56
CA ASN A 26 -0.63 7.70 -4.90
C ASN A 26 -0.92 7.64 -6.39
N PHE A 27 -0.82 8.76 -7.11
CA PHE A 27 -0.95 8.78 -8.55
C PHE A 27 0.09 7.89 -9.21
N SER A 28 1.34 7.93 -8.71
CA SER A 28 2.42 7.05 -9.17
C SER A 28 2.10 5.57 -8.91
N PHE A 29 1.61 5.24 -7.72
CA PHE A 29 1.18 3.89 -7.38
C PHE A 29 0.01 3.41 -8.24
N PHE A 30 -0.97 4.28 -8.48
CA PHE A 30 -2.17 3.98 -9.25
C PHE A 30 -1.84 3.69 -10.71
N ILE A 31 -1.00 4.49 -11.37
CA ILE A 31 -0.61 4.25 -12.77
C ILE A 31 -0.03 2.84 -12.94
N LEU A 32 0.83 2.41 -12.01
CA LEU A 32 1.43 1.07 -12.07
C LEU A 32 0.42 -0.06 -11.82
N ASN A 33 -0.55 0.17 -10.93
CA ASN A 33 -1.47 -0.87 -10.47
C ASN A 33 -2.83 -0.83 -11.16
N PHE A 34 -3.10 0.14 -12.03
CA PHE A 34 -4.40 0.31 -12.66
C PHE A 34 -4.83 -0.94 -13.44
N SER A 35 -3.93 -1.48 -14.27
CA SER A 35 -4.20 -2.71 -15.01
C SER A 35 -4.45 -3.90 -14.08
N LEU A 36 -3.72 -3.98 -12.95
CA LEU A 36 -3.91 -5.05 -11.96
C LEU A 36 -5.30 -4.97 -11.31
N ILE A 37 -5.77 -3.77 -10.99
CA ILE A 37 -7.10 -3.55 -10.41
C ILE A 37 -8.18 -4.04 -11.39
N LEU A 38 -8.06 -3.70 -12.68
CA LEU A 38 -8.98 -4.17 -13.72
C LEU A 38 -8.95 -5.69 -13.85
N THR A 39 -7.76 -6.30 -13.91
CA THR A 39 -7.60 -7.76 -13.97
C THR A 39 -8.22 -8.45 -12.75
N ALA A 40 -8.05 -7.90 -11.55
CA ALA A 40 -8.65 -8.43 -10.33
C ALA A 40 -10.19 -8.37 -10.36
N ILE A 41 -10.77 -7.27 -10.83
CA ILE A 41 -12.23 -7.12 -11.00
C ILE A 41 -12.77 -8.16 -11.98
N VAL A 42 -12.09 -8.36 -13.13
CA VAL A 42 -12.49 -9.38 -14.11
C VAL A 42 -12.41 -10.77 -13.50
N LEU A 43 -11.29 -11.11 -12.84
CA LEU A 43 -11.06 -12.41 -12.21
C LEU A 43 -12.14 -12.75 -11.16
N PHE A 44 -12.58 -11.75 -10.39
CA PHE A 44 -13.60 -11.94 -9.36
C PHE A 44 -14.95 -12.39 -9.95
N ASN A 45 -15.26 -11.96 -11.17
CA ASN A 45 -16.50 -12.31 -11.87
C ASN A 45 -16.44 -13.65 -12.64
N LEU A 46 -15.25 -14.22 -12.88
CA LEU A 46 -15.10 -15.48 -13.60
C LEU A 46 -15.45 -16.71 -12.75
N LYS A 47 -16.01 -17.77 -13.32
CA LYS A 47 -16.15 -19.05 -12.60
C LYS A 47 -14.80 -19.78 -12.50
N LEU A 48 -14.64 -20.65 -11.48
CA LEU A 48 -13.46 -21.52 -11.36
C LEU A 48 -13.36 -22.42 -12.61
N SER A 49 -12.40 -22.10 -13.47
CA SER A 49 -12.21 -22.64 -14.81
C SER A 49 -10.75 -22.45 -15.23
N VAL A 50 -10.35 -23.05 -16.35
CA VAL A 50 -9.00 -22.86 -16.90
C VAL A 50 -8.68 -21.36 -17.10
N MET A 51 -9.65 -20.59 -17.63
CA MET A 51 -9.51 -19.15 -17.83
C MET A 51 -9.28 -18.40 -16.50
N PHE A 52 -9.95 -18.80 -15.42
CA PHE A 52 -9.73 -18.23 -14.09
C PHE A 52 -8.29 -18.46 -13.62
N TYR A 53 -7.76 -19.68 -13.74
CA TYR A 53 -6.39 -19.97 -13.30
C TYR A 53 -5.32 -19.28 -14.16
N MET A 54 -5.56 -19.14 -15.48
CA MET A 54 -4.69 -18.35 -16.35
C MET A 54 -4.66 -16.87 -15.94
N MET A 55 -5.83 -16.28 -15.69
CA MET A 55 -5.94 -14.89 -15.23
C MET A 55 -5.35 -14.70 -13.83
N LEU A 56 -5.49 -15.68 -12.94
CA LEU A 56 -4.87 -15.68 -11.62
C LEU A 56 -3.35 -15.72 -11.71
N PHE A 57 -2.78 -16.51 -12.63
CA PHE A 57 -1.35 -16.56 -12.88
C PHE A 57 -0.82 -15.21 -13.39
N ILE A 58 -1.54 -14.56 -14.30
CA ILE A 58 -1.20 -13.20 -14.76
C ILE A 58 -1.27 -12.23 -13.58
N LEU A 59 -2.33 -12.31 -12.77
CA LEU A 59 -2.51 -11.45 -11.60
C LEU A 59 -1.40 -11.65 -10.56
N TRP A 60 -0.93 -12.89 -10.36
CA TRP A 60 0.22 -13.20 -9.52
C TRP A 60 1.48 -12.48 -9.98
N LEU A 61 1.79 -12.54 -11.28
CA LEU A 61 2.93 -11.81 -11.86
C LEU A 61 2.76 -10.31 -11.68
N MET A 62 1.55 -9.79 -11.89
CA MET A 62 1.27 -8.36 -11.71
C MET A 62 1.41 -7.92 -10.25
N PHE A 63 0.96 -8.72 -9.27
CA PHE A 63 1.18 -8.43 -7.86
C PHE A 63 2.67 -8.36 -7.56
N SER A 64 3.42 -9.34 -8.05
CA SER A 64 4.85 -9.50 -7.79
C SER A 64 5.68 -8.37 -8.41
N VAL A 65 5.36 -7.95 -9.65
CA VAL A 65 6.12 -6.95 -10.40
C VAL A 65 5.61 -5.53 -10.14
N PHE A 66 4.32 -5.31 -9.91
CA PHE A 66 3.79 -3.95 -9.77
C PHE A 66 3.44 -3.61 -8.33
N THR A 67 2.59 -4.42 -7.69
CA THR A 67 2.01 -4.06 -6.38
C THR A 67 3.02 -4.13 -5.25
N MET A 68 3.77 -5.23 -5.13
CA MET A 68 4.73 -5.42 -4.03
C MET A 68 5.83 -4.34 -4.02
N PRO A 69 6.61 -4.15 -5.10
CA PRO A 69 7.60 -3.07 -5.15
C PRO A 69 6.94 -1.67 -5.10
N GLY A 70 5.71 -1.51 -5.61
CA GLY A 70 4.98 -0.25 -5.54
C GLY A 70 4.58 0.15 -4.12
N LEU A 71 4.21 -0.83 -3.28
CA LEU A 71 3.93 -0.60 -1.86
C LEU A 71 5.20 -0.21 -1.12
N THR A 72 6.31 -0.92 -1.35
CA THR A 72 7.61 -0.57 -0.73
C THR A 72 8.07 0.82 -1.16
N ALA A 73 7.92 1.16 -2.45
CA ALA A 73 8.24 2.49 -2.98
C ALA A 73 7.35 3.58 -2.36
N SER A 74 6.07 3.32 -2.10
CA SER A 74 5.18 4.24 -1.38
C SER A 74 5.74 4.54 0.02
N PHE A 75 6.10 3.50 0.79
CA PHE A 75 6.70 3.68 2.12
C PHE A 75 8.03 4.46 2.08
N ALA A 76 8.90 4.15 1.13
CA ALA A 76 10.18 4.84 0.98
C ALA A 76 9.99 6.32 0.58
N THR A 77 8.99 6.62 -0.25
CA THR A 77 8.68 8.00 -0.68
C THR A 77 8.05 8.80 0.46
N VAL A 78 7.21 8.16 1.28
CA VAL A 78 6.68 8.75 2.52
C VAL A 78 7.80 9.05 3.52
N GLN A 79 8.75 8.13 3.68
CA GLN A 79 9.93 8.38 4.53
C GLN A 79 10.71 9.59 4.03
N GLU A 80 11.05 9.61 2.74
CA GLU A 80 11.77 10.72 2.12
C GLU A 80 11.04 12.05 2.32
N TRP A 81 9.72 12.05 2.18
CA TRP A 81 8.88 13.21 2.47
C TRP A 81 8.97 13.68 3.92
N GLN A 82 8.96 12.76 4.90
CA GLN A 82 9.06 13.11 6.32
C GLN A 82 10.46 13.58 6.75
N VAL A 83 11.51 13.20 6.03
CA VAL A 83 12.89 13.56 6.36
C VAL A 83 13.36 14.81 5.60
N ASN A 84 13.13 14.86 4.29
CA ASN A 84 13.68 15.90 3.42
C ASN A 84 12.65 16.94 2.94
N GLY A 85 11.36 16.75 3.25
CA GLY A 85 10.30 17.75 3.07
C GLY A 85 9.85 18.01 1.63
N SER A 86 10.77 18.23 0.68
CA SER A 86 10.44 18.51 -0.72
C SER A 86 11.40 17.85 -1.72
N VAL A 87 10.91 16.84 -2.42
CA VAL A 87 11.57 16.20 -3.56
C VAL A 87 10.52 15.97 -4.64
N SER A 88 10.92 15.77 -5.90
CA SER A 88 10.01 15.25 -6.93
C SER A 88 9.57 13.82 -6.57
N PHE A 89 8.50 13.71 -5.78
CA PHE A 89 8.00 12.43 -5.25
C PHE A 89 7.64 11.44 -6.35
N PHE A 90 7.18 11.93 -7.51
CA PHE A 90 6.94 11.09 -8.69
C PHE A 90 8.22 10.39 -9.16
N LYS A 91 9.28 11.16 -9.44
CA LYS A 91 10.57 10.61 -9.91
C LYS A 91 11.19 9.69 -8.86
N TYR A 92 11.12 10.09 -7.59
CA TYR A 92 11.64 9.31 -6.47
C TYR A 92 10.89 7.97 -6.32
N PHE A 93 9.57 7.99 -6.41
CA PHE A 93 8.74 6.80 -6.35
C PHE A 93 9.12 5.79 -7.45
N PHE A 94 9.20 6.22 -8.71
CA PHE A 94 9.56 5.31 -9.81
C PHE A 94 10.99 4.78 -9.69
N LYS A 95 11.94 5.62 -9.25
CA LYS A 95 13.31 5.16 -8.96
C LYS A 95 13.29 4.04 -7.91
N LYS A 96 12.60 4.25 -6.79
CA LYS A 96 12.49 3.25 -5.72
C LYS A 96 11.73 2.01 -6.16
N TRP A 97 10.67 2.16 -6.96
CA TRP A 97 9.95 1.03 -7.53
C TRP A 97 10.89 0.13 -8.35
N PHE A 98 11.71 0.70 -9.23
CA PHE A 98 12.73 -0.05 -9.98
C PHE A 98 13.78 -0.69 -9.06
N ASP A 99 14.25 0.01 -8.04
CA ASP A 99 15.23 -0.53 -7.09
C ASP A 99 14.68 -1.76 -6.34
N PHE A 100 13.41 -1.70 -5.91
CA PHE A 100 12.77 -2.79 -5.17
C PHE A 100 12.33 -3.98 -6.03
N GLN A 101 12.39 -3.89 -7.37
CA GLN A 101 12.26 -5.07 -8.24
C GLN A 101 13.31 -6.13 -7.95
N LYS A 102 14.50 -5.71 -7.51
CA LYS A 102 15.63 -6.60 -7.20
C LYS A 102 15.32 -7.58 -6.07
N ASN A 103 14.33 -7.28 -5.22
CA ASN A 103 13.86 -8.17 -4.15
C ASN A 103 12.88 -9.25 -4.67
N TYR A 104 13.22 -9.88 -5.79
CA TYR A 104 12.34 -10.80 -6.52
C TYR A 104 11.80 -11.93 -5.63
N ARG A 105 12.61 -12.52 -4.75
CA ARG A 105 12.17 -13.61 -3.86
C ARG A 105 11.02 -13.19 -2.95
N ILE A 106 11.13 -12.00 -2.35
CA ILE A 106 10.11 -11.48 -1.43
C ILE A 106 8.87 -11.08 -2.23
N ASN A 107 9.05 -10.38 -3.35
CA ASN A 107 7.96 -9.91 -4.19
C ASN A 107 7.12 -11.06 -4.75
N PHE A 108 7.77 -12.08 -5.33
CA PHE A 108 7.10 -13.25 -5.87
C PHE A 108 6.47 -14.12 -4.77
N GLY A 109 7.13 -14.25 -3.61
CA GLY A 109 6.60 -14.99 -2.47
C GLY A 109 5.32 -14.36 -1.92
N LEU A 110 5.34 -13.04 -1.64
CA LEU A 110 4.15 -12.32 -1.18
C LEU A 110 3.04 -12.32 -2.25
N GLY A 111 3.40 -12.11 -3.52
CA GLY A 111 2.45 -12.21 -4.62
C GLY A 111 1.77 -13.58 -4.70
N LEU A 112 2.53 -14.67 -4.50
CA LEU A 112 2.00 -16.04 -4.57
C LEU A 112 0.98 -16.27 -3.45
N VAL A 113 1.33 -15.86 -2.23
CA VAL A 113 0.46 -15.96 -1.06
C VAL A 113 -0.83 -15.16 -1.29
N ALA A 114 -0.74 -13.95 -1.88
CA ALA A 114 -1.93 -13.18 -2.26
C ALA A 114 -2.84 -13.95 -3.24
N SER A 115 -2.26 -14.56 -4.28
CA SER A 115 -3.03 -15.35 -5.25
C SER A 115 -3.67 -16.59 -4.64
N ILE A 116 -3.01 -17.26 -3.68
CA ILE A 116 -3.60 -18.37 -2.92
C ILE A 116 -4.83 -17.90 -2.15
N PHE A 117 -4.76 -16.75 -1.48
CA PHE A 117 -5.92 -16.19 -0.75
C PHE A 117 -7.08 -15.84 -1.68
N ILE A 118 -6.84 -15.39 -2.92
CA ILE A 118 -7.90 -15.15 -3.90
C ILE A 118 -8.65 -16.45 -4.23
N VAL A 119 -7.93 -17.55 -4.44
CA VAL A 119 -8.53 -18.87 -4.70
C VAL A 119 -9.31 -19.36 -3.49
N LEU A 120 -8.71 -19.32 -2.30
CA LEU A 120 -9.34 -19.75 -1.06
C LEU A 120 -10.61 -18.94 -0.77
N ASN A 121 -10.59 -17.63 -1.00
CA ASN A 121 -11.77 -16.77 -0.81
C ASN A 121 -12.92 -17.22 -1.74
N LYS A 122 -12.60 -17.54 -3.00
CA LYS A 122 -13.58 -17.99 -3.99
C LYS A 122 -14.15 -19.38 -3.71
N ILE A 123 -13.34 -20.31 -3.22
CA ILE A 123 -13.77 -21.67 -2.87
C ILE A 123 -14.63 -21.67 -1.61
N THR A 124 -14.28 -20.85 -0.62
CA THR A 124 -14.99 -20.77 0.66
C THR A 124 -16.23 -19.87 0.62
N PHE A 125 -16.46 -19.18 -0.50
CA PHE A 125 -17.63 -18.33 -0.68
C PHE A 125 -18.92 -19.16 -0.54
N GLY A 126 -19.77 -18.78 0.41
CA GLY A 126 -21.00 -19.51 0.76
C GLY A 126 -20.87 -20.43 1.99
N ASN A 127 -19.66 -20.70 2.50
CA ASN A 127 -19.47 -21.37 3.79
C ASN A 127 -18.92 -20.40 4.83
N THR A 128 -19.78 -19.90 5.71
CA THR A 128 -19.44 -18.85 6.70
C THR A 128 -18.25 -19.22 7.59
N GLN A 129 -18.15 -20.47 8.02
CA GLN A 129 -17.07 -20.91 8.92
C GLN A 129 -15.71 -20.85 8.22
N TRP A 130 -15.58 -21.51 7.06
CA TRP A 130 -14.33 -21.53 6.30
C TRP A 130 -14.00 -20.16 5.71
N HIS A 131 -15.01 -19.39 5.32
CA HIS A 131 -14.80 -18.03 4.82
C HIS A 131 -14.22 -17.12 5.90
N THR A 132 -14.71 -17.22 7.13
CA THR A 132 -14.18 -16.45 8.27
C THR A 132 -12.71 -16.80 8.53
N VAL A 133 -12.35 -18.09 8.51
CA VAL A 133 -10.95 -18.53 8.66
C VAL A 133 -10.06 -17.93 7.58
N VAL A 134 -10.48 -17.98 6.31
CA VAL A 134 -9.72 -17.38 5.19
C VAL A 134 -9.55 -15.87 5.38
N LEU A 135 -10.59 -15.15 5.82
CA LEU A 135 -10.52 -13.72 6.10
C LEU A 135 -9.53 -13.40 7.24
N THR A 136 -9.52 -14.20 8.32
CA THR A 136 -8.56 -14.02 9.42
C THR A 136 -7.12 -14.22 8.94
N PHE A 137 -6.84 -15.27 8.17
CA PHE A 137 -5.49 -15.48 7.63
C PHE A 137 -5.10 -14.42 6.60
N THR A 138 -6.06 -13.92 5.80
CA THR A 138 -5.83 -12.80 4.88
C THR A 138 -5.47 -11.52 5.66
N PHE A 139 -6.12 -11.28 6.81
CA PHE A 139 -5.78 -10.15 7.68
C PHE A 139 -4.37 -10.27 8.26
N VAL A 140 -3.97 -11.46 8.73
CA VAL A 140 -2.60 -11.73 9.18
C VAL A 140 -1.59 -11.52 8.05
N TYR A 141 -1.93 -11.97 6.83
CA TYR A 141 -1.11 -11.70 5.65
C TYR A 141 -0.92 -10.20 5.40
N PHE A 142 -1.98 -9.39 5.52
CA PHE A 142 -1.84 -7.93 5.40
C PHE A 142 -0.93 -7.33 6.49
N MET A 143 -0.91 -7.86 7.71
CA MET A 143 0.05 -7.42 8.73
C MET A 143 1.50 -7.68 8.31
N VAL A 144 1.77 -8.90 7.84
CA VAL A 144 3.09 -9.29 7.34
C VAL A 144 3.47 -8.43 6.14
N LEU A 145 2.52 -8.15 5.24
CA LEU A 145 2.72 -7.29 4.07
C LEU A 145 3.13 -5.88 4.50
N VAL A 146 2.37 -5.24 5.40
CA VAL A 146 2.67 -3.87 5.88
C VAL A 146 4.02 -3.84 6.59
N ALA A 147 4.28 -4.79 7.49
CA ALA A 147 5.54 -4.87 8.23
C ALA A 147 6.75 -5.07 7.30
N THR A 148 6.64 -5.96 6.31
CA THR A 148 7.70 -6.24 5.35
C THR A 148 8.01 -5.02 4.49
N ASN A 149 6.99 -4.37 3.94
CA ASN A 149 7.17 -3.19 3.11
C ASN A 149 7.75 -2.01 3.89
N PHE A 150 7.29 -1.78 5.13
CA PHE A 150 7.86 -0.76 6.01
C PHE A 150 9.33 -1.05 6.34
N GLN A 151 9.67 -2.29 6.66
CA GLN A 151 11.02 -2.68 7.00
C GLN A 151 11.98 -2.59 5.80
N LEU A 152 11.55 -3.01 4.62
CA LEU A 152 12.32 -2.87 3.38
C LEU A 152 12.53 -1.41 2.97
N ALA A 153 11.57 -0.53 3.27
CA ALA A 153 11.69 0.88 2.96
C ALA A 153 12.61 1.62 3.95
N THR A 154 12.52 1.30 5.25
CA THR A 154 13.13 2.11 6.32
C THR A 154 14.41 1.53 6.90
N HIS A 155 14.65 0.22 6.73
CA HIS A 155 15.75 -0.54 7.36
C HIS A 155 15.91 -0.30 8.87
N LYS A 156 14.82 0.09 9.56
CA LYS A 156 14.89 0.60 10.93
C LYS A 156 15.04 -0.50 11.99
N PHE A 157 14.52 -1.70 11.73
CA PHE A 157 14.62 -2.85 12.63
C PHE A 157 15.61 -3.88 12.10
N ASN A 158 16.05 -4.82 12.94
CA ASN A 158 16.96 -5.88 12.50
C ASN A 158 16.25 -6.95 11.66
N ASN A 159 14.96 -7.21 11.92
CA ASN A 159 14.16 -8.22 11.23
C ASN A 159 12.67 -7.84 11.24
N ILE A 160 11.90 -8.41 10.32
CA ILE A 160 10.43 -8.26 10.23
C ILE A 160 9.77 -8.85 11.49
N LEU A 161 10.30 -9.96 12.00
CA LEU A 161 9.76 -10.62 13.19
C LEU A 161 9.92 -9.76 14.44
N THR A 162 11.04 -9.05 14.58
CA THR A 162 11.23 -8.08 15.68
C THR A 162 10.28 -6.89 15.57
N LEU A 163 9.94 -6.43 14.36
CA LEU A 163 8.91 -5.41 14.16
C LEU A 163 7.51 -5.89 14.57
N LEU A 164 7.12 -7.11 14.16
CA LEU A 164 5.82 -7.70 14.49
C LEU A 164 5.63 -7.89 15.99
N VAL A 165 6.67 -8.34 16.69
CA VAL A 165 6.62 -8.57 18.15
C VAL A 165 6.70 -7.27 18.94
N SER A 166 7.49 -6.29 18.48
CA SER A 166 7.66 -5.03 19.21
C SER A 166 6.49 -4.06 19.03
N LYS A 167 5.78 -4.10 17.90
CA LYS A 167 4.68 -3.17 17.59
C LYS A 167 3.43 -3.87 17.01
N PRO A 168 2.86 -4.88 17.70
CA PRO A 168 1.70 -5.62 17.18
C PRO A 168 0.46 -4.72 17.04
N LEU A 169 0.13 -3.92 18.06
CA LEU A 169 -1.04 -3.02 18.03
C LEU A 169 -0.92 -1.93 16.94
N PRO A 170 0.20 -1.20 16.80
CA PRO A 170 0.39 -0.27 15.68
C PRO A 170 0.21 -0.90 14.30
N ILE A 171 0.66 -2.15 14.10
CA ILE A 171 0.49 -2.88 12.84
C ILE A 171 -0.98 -3.21 12.60
N ILE A 172 -1.68 -3.71 13.61
CA ILE A 172 -3.13 -3.99 13.52
C ILE A 172 -3.89 -2.73 13.10
N VAL A 173 -3.66 -1.61 13.79
CA VAL A 173 -4.32 -0.33 13.47
C VAL A 173 -3.97 0.13 12.06
N SER A 174 -2.71 -0.01 11.66
CA SER A 174 -2.24 0.33 10.30
C SER A 174 -2.99 -0.47 9.23
N VAL A 175 -3.17 -1.78 9.43
CA VAL A 175 -3.90 -2.66 8.52
C VAL A 175 -5.39 -2.30 8.48
N ILE A 176 -6.01 -2.03 9.63
CA ILE A 176 -7.42 -1.61 9.69
C ILE A 176 -7.62 -0.31 8.90
N VAL A 177 -6.75 0.69 9.12
CA VAL A 177 -6.80 1.96 8.39
C VAL A 177 -6.61 1.73 6.88
N PHE A 178 -5.64 0.89 6.50
CA PHE A 178 -5.41 0.52 5.10
C PHE A 178 -6.65 -0.12 4.46
N LEU A 179 -7.29 -1.07 5.15
CA LEU A 179 -8.51 -1.74 4.67
C LEU A 179 -9.69 -0.78 4.57
N ILE A 180 -9.93 0.06 5.59
CA ILE A 180 -11.02 1.05 5.57
C ILE A 180 -10.84 2.00 4.40
N LEU A 181 -9.63 2.54 4.20
CA LEU A 181 -9.36 3.49 3.10
C LEU A 181 -9.54 2.84 1.72
N ILE A 182 -9.18 1.56 1.57
CA ILE A 182 -9.44 0.81 0.33
C ILE A 182 -10.94 0.54 0.15
N LEU A 183 -11.65 0.11 1.19
CA LEU A 183 -13.09 -0.16 1.12
C LEU A 183 -13.90 1.08 0.82
N MET A 184 -13.54 2.22 1.43
CA MET A 184 -14.14 3.51 1.12
C MET A 184 -14.00 3.85 -0.37
N ASN A 185 -12.86 3.55 -0.99
CA ASN A 185 -12.71 3.75 -2.44
C ASN A 185 -13.66 2.90 -3.29
N PHE A 186 -13.92 1.66 -2.89
CA PHE A 186 -14.84 0.79 -3.62
C PHE A 186 -16.30 1.25 -3.51
N VAL A 187 -16.71 1.72 -2.33
CA VAL A 187 -18.10 2.14 -2.06
C VAL A 187 -18.41 3.50 -2.67
N LEU A 188 -17.50 4.46 -2.56
CA LEU A 188 -17.84 5.84 -2.85
C LEU A 188 -18.07 6.13 -4.34
N GLN A 189 -17.58 5.32 -5.30
CA GLN A 189 -17.60 5.65 -6.74
C GLN A 189 -17.07 7.06 -7.10
N LEU A 190 -16.61 7.86 -6.12
CA LEU A 190 -16.03 9.19 -6.24
C LEU A 190 -14.56 9.05 -6.64
N ALA A 191 -14.40 8.85 -7.95
CA ALA A 191 -13.30 8.18 -8.63
C ALA A 191 -11.95 8.92 -8.70
N PHE A 192 -11.73 10.03 -7.98
CA PHE A 192 -10.45 10.75 -8.11
C PHE A 192 -9.79 11.03 -6.77
N LEU A 193 -10.36 11.88 -5.91
CA LEU A 193 -9.65 12.34 -4.70
C LEU A 193 -9.50 11.27 -3.60
N SER A 194 -10.49 10.37 -3.47
CA SER A 194 -10.45 9.23 -2.52
C SER A 194 -9.44 8.17 -2.99
N ALA A 195 -9.50 7.83 -4.28
CA ALA A 195 -8.54 6.93 -4.92
C ALA A 195 -7.11 7.42 -4.71
N VAL A 196 -6.90 8.73 -4.87
CA VAL A 196 -5.64 9.50 -4.73
C VAL A 196 -5.05 9.56 -3.31
N CYS A 197 -5.80 9.29 -2.25
CA CYS A 197 -5.24 9.33 -0.89
C CYS A 197 -5.13 7.96 -0.25
N SER A 198 -5.77 6.91 -0.77
CA SER A 198 -5.89 5.65 -0.03
C SER A 198 -4.56 4.96 0.31
N VAL A 199 -3.65 4.79 -0.66
CA VAL A 199 -2.39 4.09 -0.42
C VAL A 199 -1.38 5.04 0.21
N SER A 200 -1.28 6.28 -0.27
CA SER A 200 -0.34 7.28 0.28
C SER A 200 -0.70 7.69 1.72
N LEU A 201 -1.98 7.86 2.06
CA LEU A 201 -2.42 8.19 3.42
C LEU A 201 -2.29 6.98 4.34
N ALA A 202 -2.67 5.78 3.88
CA ALA A 202 -2.50 4.58 4.69
C ALA A 202 -1.02 4.30 4.96
N THR A 203 -0.14 4.45 3.97
CA THR A 203 1.31 4.30 4.14
C THR A 203 1.87 5.40 5.04
N TYR A 204 1.40 6.65 4.94
CA TYR A 204 1.76 7.74 5.85
C TYR A 204 1.35 7.48 7.30
N ILE A 205 0.10 7.06 7.54
CA ILE A 205 -0.39 6.74 8.89
C ILE A 205 0.39 5.56 9.45
N SER A 206 0.55 4.49 8.66
CA SER A 206 1.32 3.31 9.04
C SER A 206 2.77 3.68 9.39
N TYR A 207 3.42 4.50 8.55
CA TYR A 207 4.76 4.98 8.79
C TYR A 207 4.88 5.71 10.13
N ARG A 208 3.93 6.59 10.47
CA ARG A 208 3.93 7.30 11.76
C ARG A 208 3.68 6.36 12.94
N LEU A 209 2.72 5.46 12.85
CA LEU A 209 2.40 4.51 13.92
C LEU A 209 3.54 3.53 14.21
N LEU A 210 4.23 3.08 13.16
CA LEU A 210 5.41 2.22 13.27
C LEU A 210 6.67 2.98 13.69
N GLY A 211 6.55 4.30 13.87
CA GLY A 211 7.61 5.17 14.40
C GLY A 211 8.69 5.44 13.38
N GLY A 212 8.33 5.69 12.12
CA GLY A 212 9.25 6.19 11.11
C GLY A 212 9.96 7.48 11.56
N GLN A 213 11.13 7.76 10.98
CA GLN A 213 11.88 8.98 11.27
C GLN A 213 11.08 10.21 10.78
N ILE A 214 10.98 11.21 11.63
CA ILE A 214 10.46 12.53 11.31
C ILE A 214 11.63 13.48 11.52
N ALA A 215 11.97 14.32 10.53
CA ALA A 215 12.99 15.34 10.76
C ALA A 215 12.58 16.18 11.97
N LYS A 216 13.51 16.37 12.91
CA LYS A 216 13.36 17.39 13.96
C LYS A 216 13.17 18.72 13.23
N LYS A 217 12.01 19.34 13.42
CA LYS A 217 11.90 20.77 13.18
C LYS A 217 12.73 21.44 14.27
N ASP A 218 13.90 21.95 13.89
CA ASP A 218 14.45 23.12 14.56
C ASP A 218 13.49 24.30 14.38
#